data_AF-A0A2E6TUQ1-F1
#
_entry.id   AF-A0A2E6TUQ1-F1
#
_cell.length_a   1.000
_cell.length_b   1.000
_cell.length_c   1.000
_cell.angle_alpha   90.00
_cell.angle_beta   90.00
_cell.angle_gamma   90.00
#
_symmetry.space_group_name_H-M   'P 1'
#
loop_
_entity.id
_entity.type
_entity.pdbx_description
1 polymer ?
#
loop_
_entity_poly.entity_id
_entity_poly.type
_entity_poly.pdbx_seq_one_letter_code
_entity_poly.pdbx_strand_id
1 'polypeptide(L)' 'MKPRWPIVVTYLILFAIAIPWYWQWFGAAATQPVLGLPRWVLVSILGSVGISLLTAWLILKHWPEDADE' A
#
# COMPACT_ATOMS: atom_id res chain seq x y z
N MET A 1 13.56 9.66 18.38
CA MET A 1 12.29 9.14 17.80
C MET A 1 12.26 7.64 17.99
N LYS A 2 11.29 7.09 18.74
CA LYS A 2 11.19 5.62 18.92
C LYS A 2 10.69 5.03 17.60
N PRO A 3 11.36 4.03 17.01
CA PRO A 3 10.95 3.50 15.72
C PRO A 3 9.53 2.95 15.83
N ARG A 4 8.61 3.51 15.05
CA ARG A 4 7.22 3.05 15.00
C ARG A 4 7.15 1.84 14.09
N TRP A 5 7.76 0.75 14.53
CA TRP A 5 7.83 -0.52 13.81
C TRP A 5 6.48 -0.98 13.23
N PRO A 6 5.33 -0.82 13.91
CA PRO A 6 4.04 -1.17 13.32
C PRO A 6 3.74 -0.42 12.02
N ILE A 7 4.09 0.85 11.92
CA ILE A 7 3.86 1.66 10.72
C ILE A 7 4.75 1.18 9.58
N VAL A 8 6.03 0.92 9.88
CA VAL A 8 7.00 0.39 8.89
C VAL A 8 6.54 -0.96 8.36
N VAL A 9 6.12 -1.88 9.24
CA VAL A 9 5.61 -3.20 8.85
C VAL A 9 4.36 -3.06 7.98
N THR A 10 3.42 -2.19 8.32
CA THR A 10 2.22 -1.95 7.50
C THR A 10 2.57 -1.43 6.11
N TYR A 11 3.53 -0.49 5.99
CA TYR A 11 4.00 -0.04 4.67
C TYR A 11 4.61 -1.19 3.88
N LEU A 12 5.48 -1.99 4.50
CA LEU A 12 6.11 -3.13 3.81
C LEU A 12 5.08 -4.13 3.31
N ILE A 13 4.04 -4.43 4.10
CA ILE A 13 2.94 -5.32 3.69
C ILE A 13 2.17 -4.71 2.51
N LEU A 14 1.76 -3.45 2.62
CA LEU A 14 1.03 -2.77 1.55
C LEU A 14 1.85 -2.71 0.26
N PHE A 15 3.14 -2.45 0.36
CA PHE A 15 4.06 -2.38 -0.77
C PHE A 15 4.28 -3.76 -1.40
N ALA A 16 4.45 -4.80 -0.58
CA ALA A 16 4.57 -6.18 -1.04
C ALA A 16 3.31 -6.64 -1.80
N ILE A 17 2.11 -6.21 -1.37
CA ILE A 17 0.84 -6.49 -2.05
C ILE A 17 0.70 -5.67 -3.35
N ALA A 18 1.08 -4.39 -3.30
CA ALA A 18 0.89 -3.46 -4.42
C ALA A 18 1.81 -3.73 -5.60
N ILE A 19 3.00 -4.29 -5.38
CA ILE A 19 3.95 -4.59 -6.45
C ILE A 19 3.65 -5.96 -7.05
N PRO A 20 3.35 -6.07 -8.35
CA PRO A 20 2.84 -7.30 -8.94
C PRO A 20 3.91 -8.38 -9.25
N TRP A 21 5.10 -8.32 -8.65
CA TRP A 21 6.26 -9.19 -9.00
C TRP A 21 6.00 -10.69 -8.87
N TYR A 22 5.12 -11.08 -7.94
CA TYR A 22 4.77 -12.47 -7.64
C TYR A 22 3.53 -12.97 -8.41
N TRP A 23 2.82 -12.09 -9.13
CA TRP A 23 1.52 -12.43 -9.73
C TRP A 23 1.62 -13.46 -10.85
N GLN A 24 2.77 -13.54 -11.52
CA GLN A 24 3.08 -14.58 -12.50
C GLN A 24 2.89 -16.01 -11.97
N TRP A 25 3.04 -16.23 -10.66
CA TRP A 25 2.85 -17.54 -10.03
C TRP A 25 1.38 -17.98 -9.95
N PHE A 26 0.42 -17.07 -10.11
CA PHE A 26 -1.01 -17.40 -10.15
C PHE A 26 -1.53 -17.73 -11.56
N GLY A 27 -0.67 -17.70 -12.58
CA GLY A 27 -1.03 -18.06 -13.96
C GLY A 27 -2.21 -17.23 -14.50
N ALA A 28 -3.13 -17.90 -15.20
CA ALA A 28 -4.29 -17.24 -15.82
C ALA A 28 -5.21 -16.53 -14.82
N ALA A 29 -5.13 -16.87 -13.52
CA ALA A 29 -5.87 -16.15 -12.51
C ALA A 29 -5.40 -14.70 -12.39
N ALA A 30 -4.10 -14.42 -12.50
CA ALA A 30 -3.57 -13.07 -12.40
C ALA A 30 -4.09 -12.12 -13.48
N THR A 31 -4.28 -12.66 -14.69
CA THR A 31 -4.67 -11.91 -15.88
C THR A 31 -6.16 -11.94 -16.16
N GLN A 32 -6.94 -12.77 -15.42
CA GLN A 32 -8.39 -12.80 -15.57
C GLN A 32 -8.96 -11.39 -15.35
N PRO A 33 -9.72 -10.87 -16.32
CA PRO A 33 -10.25 -9.52 -16.23
C PRO A 33 -11.34 -9.44 -15.15
N VAL A 34 -11.25 -8.42 -14.33
CA VAL A 34 -12.28 -7.98 -13.38
C VAL A 34 -12.54 -6.51 -13.68
N LEU A 35 -13.80 -6.15 -13.96
CA LEU A 35 -14.19 -4.81 -14.41
C LEU A 35 -13.42 -4.32 -15.66
N GLY A 36 -13.01 -5.24 -16.55
CA GLY A 36 -12.25 -4.92 -17.76
C GLY A 36 -10.73 -4.74 -17.56
N LEU A 37 -10.22 -4.89 -16.34
CA LEU A 37 -8.80 -4.80 -16.02
C LEU A 37 -8.26 -6.14 -15.48
N PRO A 38 -6.99 -6.49 -15.72
CA PRO A 38 -6.37 -7.63 -15.06
C PRO A 38 -6.48 -7.50 -13.54
N ARG A 39 -6.74 -8.61 -12.83
CA ARG A 39 -6.87 -8.60 -11.37
C ARG A 39 -5.69 -7.95 -10.64
N TRP A 40 -4.48 -8.19 -11.12
CA TRP A 40 -3.28 -7.60 -10.51
C TRP A 40 -3.29 -6.06 -10.57
N VAL A 41 -3.87 -5.46 -11.62
CA VAL A 41 -3.98 -3.99 -11.74
C VAL A 41 -4.88 -3.45 -10.65
N LEU A 42 -6.04 -4.07 -10.42
CA LEU A 42 -6.96 -3.65 -9.36
C LEU A 42 -6.33 -3.72 -7.97
N VAL A 43 -5.61 -4.81 -7.68
CA VAL A 43 -4.91 -4.96 -6.39
C VAL A 43 -3.79 -3.91 -6.25
N SER A 44 -3.06 -3.61 -7.31
CA SER A 44 -2.02 -2.57 -7.31
C SER A 44 -2.60 -1.18 -7.04
N ILE A 45 -3.76 -0.86 -7.64
CA ILE A 45 -4.48 0.40 -7.40
C ILE A 45 -4.94 0.48 -5.94
N LEU A 46 -5.61 -0.56 -5.44
CA LEU A 46 -6.09 -0.60 -4.05
C LEU A 46 -4.94 -0.50 -3.05
N GLY A 47 -3.81 -1.18 -3.30
CA GLY A 47 -2.60 -1.06 -2.49
C GLY A 47 -2.05 0.37 -2.48
N SER A 48 -2.00 1.03 -3.65
CA SER A 48 -1.55 2.42 -3.77
C SER A 48 -2.47 3.41 -3.04
N VAL A 49 -3.78 3.18 -3.08
CA VAL A 49 -4.77 3.95 -2.30
C VAL A 49 -4.54 3.72 -0.81
N GLY A 50 -4.33 2.48 -0.37
CA GLY A 50 -4.03 2.16 1.03
C GLY A 50 -2.77 2.85 1.54
N ILE A 51 -1.70 2.85 0.74
CA ILE A 51 -0.44 3.57 1.04
C ILE A 51 -0.71 5.07 1.17
N SER A 52 -1.46 5.66 0.23
CA SER A 52 -1.81 7.08 0.25
C SER A 52 -2.63 7.45 1.49
N LEU A 53 -3.63 6.65 1.85
CA LEU A 53 -4.46 6.86 3.04
C LEU A 53 -3.66 6.71 4.33
N LEU A 54 -2.79 5.71 4.42
CA LEU A 54 -1.88 5.55 5.57
C LEU A 54 -0.96 6.76 5.71
N THR A 55 -0.42 7.25 4.59
CA THR A 55 0.45 8.42 4.56
C THR A 55 -0.31 9.67 5.01
N ALA A 56 -1.50 9.91 4.46
CA ALA A 56 -2.35 11.03 4.85
C ALA A 56 -2.72 10.96 6.34
N TRP A 57 -3.09 9.78 6.85
CA TRP A 57 -3.41 9.59 8.27
C TRP A 57 -2.21 9.84 9.18
N LEU A 58 -1.01 9.40 8.78
CA LEU A 58 0.22 9.68 9.53
C LEU A 58 0.51 11.17 9.60
N ILE A 59 0.36 11.89 8.50
CA ILE A 59 0.53 13.34 8.48
C ILE A 59 -0.53 14.01 9.36
N LEU A 60 -1.81 13.65 9.22
CA LEU A 60 -2.89 14.31 9.96
C LEU A 60 -2.94 14.01 11.47
N LYS A 61 -2.43 12.85 11.92
CA LYS A 61 -2.54 12.41 13.32
C LYS A 61 -1.22 12.31 14.07
N HIS A 62 -0.12 12.21 13.34
CA HIS A 62 1.18 11.86 13.90
C HIS A 62 2.31 12.75 13.42
N TRP A 63 2.01 13.76 12.59
CA TRP A 63 2.93 14.86 12.37
C TRP A 63 3.02 15.66 13.68
N PRO A 64 4.23 15.86 14.23
CA PRO A 64 4.38 16.69 15.42
C PRO A 64 3.94 18.11 15.05
N GLU A 65 2.92 18.63 15.74
CA GLU A 65 2.54 20.05 15.70
C GLU A 65 3.59 20.94 16.40
N ASP A 66 4.62 20.35 17.01
CA ASP A 66 5.66 21.04 17.79
C ASP A 66 7.00 21.14 17.03
N ALA A 67 6.98 21.67 15.81
CA ALA A 67 8.19 22.15 15.14
C ALA A 67 8.18 23.68 14.93
N ASP A 68 7.22 24.36 15.54
CA ASP A 68 7.14 25.81 15.59
C ASP A 68 7.47 26.24 17.04
N GLU A 69 8.76 26.52 17.28
CA GLU A 69 9.18 27.45 18.34
C GLU A 69 8.72 28.88 17.99
#